data_AF-A0A510DVS1-F1
#
_entry.id   AF-A0A510DVS1-F1
#
_cell.length_a   1.000
_cell.length_b   1.000
_cell.length_c   1.000
_cell.angle_alpha   90.00
_cell.angle_beta   90.00
_cell.angle_gamma   90.00
#
_symmetry.space_group_name_H-M   'P 1'
#
loop_
_entity.id
_entity.type
_entity.pdbx_description
1 polymer ?
#
loop_
_entity_poly.entity_id
_entity_poly.type
_entity_poly.pdbx_seq_one_letter_code
_entity_poly.pdbx_strand_id
1 'polypeptide(L)'
;MLGEIIFFIFIALDFVFSMWNSYNAGQIFPARRSLGALLYFFGGFLPMGYVVSVIVSFVLGYLGYISLSTFVFLYSFDFLFFGLSFIIWGVIATITSIMAFRGSHSWLAGIFAGYDAFATIFDAWTYISDFMSSWKDIRRAIDSSDFSILDVIVIIAAALGIGFVISYVAFKEGQKSSRISYYW
;
A
#
# COMPACT_ATOMS: atom_id res chain seq x y z
N MET A 1 8.94 -0.84 -22.68
CA MET A 1 7.56 -0.53 -23.13
C MET A 1 6.50 -1.44 -22.53
N LEU A 2 6.39 -2.74 -22.89
CA LEU A 2 5.28 -3.58 -22.36
C LEU A 2 5.34 -3.75 -20.82
N GLY A 3 6.53 -3.97 -20.26
CA GLY A 3 6.71 -4.07 -18.81
C GLY A 3 6.41 -2.78 -18.04
N GLU A 4 6.77 -1.62 -18.62
CA GLU A 4 6.48 -0.31 -18.02
C GLU A 4 4.98 -0.01 -18.02
N ILE A 5 4.28 -0.35 -19.11
CA ILE A 5 2.82 -0.21 -19.21
C ILE A 5 2.14 -1.05 -18.13
N ILE A 6 2.55 -2.30 -17.96
CA ILE A 6 2.01 -3.19 -16.92
C ILE A 6 2.27 -2.62 -15.53
N PHE A 7 3.47 -2.12 -15.26
CA PHE A 7 3.81 -1.47 -13.99
C PHE A 7 2.90 -0.29 -13.68
N PHE A 8 2.68 0.63 -14.62
CA PHE A 8 1.79 1.77 -14.40
C PHE A 8 0.33 1.35 -14.21
N ILE A 9 -0.12 0.26 -14.83
CA ILE A 9 -1.45 -0.31 -14.59
C ILE A 9 -1.56 -0.81 -13.14
N PHE A 10 -0.55 -1.53 -12.63
CA PHE A 10 -0.54 -1.98 -11.23
C PHE A 10 -0.56 -0.80 -10.25
N ILE A 11 0.26 0.22 -10.47
CA ILE A 11 0.26 1.43 -9.64
C ILE A 11 -1.11 2.13 -9.64
N ALA A 12 -1.79 2.20 -10.80
CA ALA A 12 -3.12 2.78 -10.88
C ALA A 12 -4.17 1.93 -10.14
N LEU A 13 -4.09 0.60 -10.22
CA LEU A 13 -4.96 -0.30 -9.46
C LEU A 13 -4.71 -0.18 -7.96
N ASP A 14 -3.44 -0.15 -7.53
CA ASP A 14 -3.05 0.02 -6.13
C ASP A 14 -3.58 1.34 -5.58
N PHE A 15 -3.53 2.42 -6.36
CA PHE A 15 -4.14 3.70 -6.01
C PHE A 15 -5.65 3.57 -5.74
N VAL A 16 -6.38 2.95 -6.68
CA VAL A 16 -7.83 2.76 -6.58
C VAL A 16 -8.20 1.88 -5.39
N PHE A 17 -7.51 0.74 -5.20
CA PHE A 17 -7.75 -0.15 -4.08
C PHE A 17 -7.42 0.51 -2.73
N SER A 18 -6.34 1.29 -2.65
CA SER A 18 -5.97 2.02 -1.44
C SER A 18 -7.05 3.04 -1.04
N MET A 19 -7.62 3.77 -2.03
CA MET A 19 -8.75 4.66 -1.78
C MET A 19 -10.00 3.89 -1.35
N TRP A 20 -10.33 2.79 -2.03
CA TRP A 20 -11.48 1.95 -1.71
C TRP A 20 -11.40 1.38 -0.29
N ASN A 21 -10.24 0.84 0.09
CA ASN A 21 -9.97 0.32 1.42
C ASN A 21 -10.05 1.43 2.47
N SER A 22 -9.52 2.62 2.17
CA SER A 22 -9.64 3.79 3.06
C SER A 22 -11.11 4.17 3.28
N TYR A 23 -11.91 4.21 2.22
CA TYR A 23 -13.33 4.49 2.28
C TYR A 23 -14.11 3.44 3.10
N ASN A 24 -13.87 2.14 2.87
CA ASN A 24 -14.51 1.06 3.63
C ASN A 24 -14.09 1.07 5.11
N ALA A 25 -12.82 1.33 5.39
CA ALA A 25 -12.33 1.51 6.75
C ALA A 25 -13.05 2.68 7.45
N GLY A 26 -13.32 3.76 6.71
CA GLY A 26 -14.14 4.88 7.15
C GLY A 26 -15.55 4.47 7.55
N GLN A 27 -16.21 3.60 6.77
CA GLN A 27 -17.55 3.11 7.10
C GLN A 27 -17.59 2.26 8.37
N ILE A 28 -16.53 1.48 8.62
CA ILE A 28 -16.43 0.56 9.77
C ILE A 28 -16.04 1.31 11.05
N PHE A 29 -15.27 2.40 10.94
CA PHE A 29 -14.69 3.10 12.08
C PHE A 29 -15.69 3.55 13.16
N PRO A 30 -16.89 4.08 12.84
CA PRO A 30 -17.87 4.46 13.87
C PRO A 30 -18.34 3.28 14.73
N ALA A 31 -18.51 2.09 14.13
CA ALA A 31 -18.97 0.90 14.85
C ALA A 31 -17.82 0.16 15.56
N ARG A 32 -16.64 0.13 14.94
CA ARG A 32 -15.44 -0.55 15.48
C ARG A 32 -14.20 0.30 15.21
N ARG A 33 -13.94 1.23 16.13
CA ARG A 33 -12.87 2.23 16.00
C ARG A 33 -11.49 1.63 15.75
N SER A 34 -11.12 0.60 16.53
CA SER A 34 -9.81 -0.06 16.41
C SER A 34 -9.66 -0.78 15.08
N LEU A 35 -10.68 -1.54 14.66
CA LEU A 35 -10.68 -2.24 13.39
C LEU A 35 -10.63 -1.27 12.20
N GLY A 36 -11.49 -0.24 12.20
CA GLY A 36 -11.48 0.78 11.15
C GLY A 36 -10.14 1.52 11.06
N ALA A 37 -9.48 1.80 12.19
CA ALA A 37 -8.15 2.41 12.18
C ALA A 37 -7.08 1.49 11.58
N LEU A 38 -7.11 0.19 11.94
CA LEU A 38 -6.16 -0.80 11.40
C LEU A 38 -6.36 -1.02 9.90
N LEU A 39 -7.61 -1.16 9.44
CA LEU A 39 -7.94 -1.31 8.03
C LEU A 39 -7.53 -0.07 7.23
N TYR A 40 -7.73 1.13 7.79
CA TYR A 40 -7.27 2.37 7.20
C TYR A 40 -5.75 2.40 7.08
N PHE A 41 -5.03 2.09 8.16
CA PHE A 41 -3.57 2.21 8.20
C PHE A 41 -2.90 1.23 7.23
N PHE A 42 -3.22 -0.07 7.32
CA PHE A 42 -2.56 -1.11 6.53
C PHE A 42 -3.14 -1.27 5.12
N GLY A 43 -4.44 -1.06 4.93
CA GLY A 43 -5.10 -1.25 3.63
C GLY A 43 -5.24 0.02 2.80
N GLY A 44 -5.09 1.20 3.43
CA GLY A 44 -5.32 2.49 2.79
C GLY A 44 -4.10 3.40 2.81
N PHE A 45 -3.67 3.84 3.99
CA PHE A 45 -2.62 4.82 4.16
C PHE A 45 -1.24 4.32 3.70
N LEU A 46 -0.76 3.18 4.19
CA LEU A 46 0.56 2.66 3.81
C LEU A 46 0.63 2.30 2.31
N PRO A 47 -0.36 1.59 1.72
CA PRO A 47 -0.44 1.38 0.28
C PRO A 47 -0.47 2.67 -0.55
N MET A 48 -1.19 3.69 -0.09
CA MET A 48 -1.20 4.99 -0.76
C MET A 48 0.17 5.69 -0.66
N GLY A 49 0.83 5.59 0.50
CA GLY A 49 2.19 6.08 0.71
C GLY A 49 3.19 5.44 -0.26
N TYR A 50 3.11 4.12 -0.45
CA TYR A 50 3.87 3.39 -1.47
C TYR A 50 3.65 3.95 -2.88
N VAL A 51 2.38 4.02 -3.31
CA VAL A 51 2.03 4.51 -4.64
C VAL A 51 2.60 5.90 -4.89
N VAL A 52 2.44 6.81 -3.93
CA VAL A 52 2.95 8.17 -4.06
C VAL A 52 4.48 8.18 -4.04
N SER A 53 5.13 7.39 -3.19
CA SER A 53 6.59 7.29 -3.10
C SER A 53 7.21 6.85 -4.42
N VAL A 54 6.63 5.81 -5.03
CA VAL A 54 7.02 5.32 -6.35
C VAL A 54 6.85 6.41 -7.40
N ILE A 55 5.67 7.05 -7.48
CA ILE A 55 5.40 8.09 -8.47
C ILE A 55 6.38 9.26 -8.33
N VAL A 56 6.58 9.76 -7.11
CA VAL A 56 7.48 10.89 -6.83
C VAL A 56 8.93 10.51 -7.18
N SER A 57 9.38 9.33 -6.78
CA SER A 57 10.72 8.83 -7.10
C SER A 57 10.95 8.74 -8.61
N PHE A 58 9.97 8.22 -9.36
CA PHE A 58 10.03 8.16 -10.83
C PHE A 58 10.09 9.55 -11.47
N VAL A 59 9.23 10.49 -11.02
CA VAL A 59 9.21 11.85 -11.57
C VAL A 59 10.53 12.57 -11.29
N LEU A 60 11.04 12.51 -10.06
CA LEU A 60 12.29 13.17 -9.69
C LEU A 60 13.50 12.52 -10.37
N GLY A 61 13.52 11.19 -10.48
CA GLY A 61 14.56 10.47 -11.21
C GLY A 61 14.57 10.80 -12.70
N TYR A 62 13.39 10.85 -13.33
CA TYR A 62 13.25 11.23 -14.74
C TYR A 62 13.72 12.67 -15.02
N LEU A 63 13.44 13.59 -14.11
CA LEU A 63 13.87 14.99 -14.21
C LEU A 63 15.34 15.21 -13.81
N GLY A 64 16.03 14.17 -13.32
CA GLY A 64 17.42 14.25 -12.88
C GLY A 64 17.62 14.99 -11.55
N TYR A 65 16.57 15.15 -10.74
CA TYR A 65 16.65 15.80 -9.43
C TYR A 65 17.22 14.89 -8.34
N ILE A 66 17.22 13.58 -8.56
CA ILE A 66 17.86 12.61 -7.67
C ILE A 66 18.85 11.74 -8.44
N SER A 67 19.90 11.29 -7.76
CA SER A 67 20.87 10.36 -8.33
C SER A 67 20.28 8.97 -8.55
N LEU A 68 20.93 8.19 -9.42
CA LEU A 68 20.50 6.82 -9.71
C LEU A 68 20.57 5.95 -8.45
N SER A 69 21.58 6.12 -7.60
CA SER A 69 21.69 5.39 -6.33
C SER A 69 20.54 5.72 -5.39
N THR A 70 20.17 7.00 -5.26
CA THR A 70 19.02 7.45 -4.46
C THR A 70 17.71 6.86 -4.98
N PHE A 71 17.52 6.85 -6.30
CA PHE A 71 16.34 6.22 -6.93
C PHE A 71 16.27 4.71 -6.65
N VAL A 72 17.39 3.98 -6.85
CA VAL A 72 17.46 2.53 -6.59
C VAL A 72 17.20 2.24 -5.12
N PHE A 73 17.77 3.04 -4.22
CA PHE A 73 17.49 2.93 -2.78
C PHE A 73 15.99 3.06 -2.52
N LEU A 74 15.34 4.11 -3.02
CA LEU A 74 13.92 4.37 -2.77
C LEU A 74 13.05 3.23 -3.29
N TYR A 75 13.30 2.77 -4.51
CA TYR A 75 12.56 1.66 -5.10
C TYR A 75 12.70 0.35 -4.30
N SER A 76 13.94 -0.01 -3.93
CA SER A 76 14.19 -1.23 -3.14
C SER A 76 13.70 -1.11 -1.69
N PHE A 77 13.81 0.08 -1.09
CA PHE A 77 13.28 0.36 0.24
C PHE A 77 11.76 0.28 0.24
N ASP A 78 11.10 0.87 -0.76
CA ASP A 78 9.65 0.83 -0.90
C ASP A 78 9.16 -0.61 -1.02
N PHE A 79 9.82 -1.44 -1.82
CA PHE A 79 9.54 -2.87 -1.90
C PHE A 79 9.65 -3.57 -0.54
N LEU A 80 10.73 -3.35 0.22
CA LEU A 80 10.93 -4.02 1.51
C LEU A 80 9.94 -3.53 2.57
N PHE A 81 9.76 -2.22 2.71
CA PHE A 81 8.94 -1.65 3.76
C PHE A 81 7.44 -1.80 3.48
N PHE A 82 7.00 -1.42 2.28
CA PHE A 82 5.59 -1.49 1.91
C PHE A 82 5.19 -2.90 1.49
N GLY A 83 6.09 -3.71 0.91
CA GLY A 83 5.83 -5.14 0.65
C GLY A 83 5.45 -5.92 1.91
N LEU A 84 6.14 -5.67 3.03
CA LEU A 84 5.75 -6.25 4.32
C LEU A 84 4.36 -5.77 4.76
N SER A 85 4.04 -4.50 4.52
CA SER A 85 2.74 -3.91 4.86
C SER A 85 1.60 -4.52 4.03
N PHE A 86 1.84 -4.82 2.76
CA PHE A 86 0.90 -5.52 1.89
C PHE A 86 0.63 -6.94 2.36
N ILE A 87 1.64 -7.68 2.83
CA ILE A 87 1.45 -9.01 3.41
C ILE A 87 0.58 -8.94 4.66
N ILE A 88 0.86 -7.99 5.57
CA ILE A 88 0.06 -7.78 6.79
C ILE A 88 -1.39 -7.45 6.42
N TRP A 89 -1.60 -6.55 5.45
CA TRP A 89 -2.92 -6.24 4.93
C TRP A 89 -3.62 -7.45 4.34
N GLY A 90 -2.95 -8.23 3.49
CA GLY A 90 -3.49 -9.43 2.85
C GLY A 90 -3.97 -10.47 3.87
N VAL A 91 -3.23 -10.65 4.97
CA VAL A 91 -3.66 -11.51 6.10
C VAL A 91 -4.94 -10.95 6.75
N ILE A 92 -4.99 -9.65 7.01
CA ILE A 92 -6.18 -9.01 7.60
C ILE A 92 -7.39 -9.16 6.66
N ALA A 93 -7.22 -8.85 5.37
CA ALA A 93 -8.24 -8.97 4.35
C ALA A 93 -8.79 -10.39 4.29
N THR A 94 -7.90 -11.39 4.19
CA THR A 94 -8.25 -12.82 4.18
C THR A 94 -9.09 -13.20 5.40
N ILE A 95 -8.67 -12.82 6.61
CA ILE A 95 -9.40 -13.13 7.85
C ILE A 95 -10.78 -12.44 7.84
N THR A 96 -10.86 -11.17 7.42
CA THR A 96 -12.13 -10.45 7.34
C THR A 96 -13.09 -11.04 6.30
N SER A 97 -12.58 -11.45 5.14
CA SER A 97 -13.36 -12.08 4.07
C SER A 97 -13.88 -13.46 4.52
N ILE A 98 -13.08 -14.26 5.24
CA ILE A 98 -13.52 -15.53 5.85
C ILE A 98 -14.63 -15.29 6.88
N MET A 99 -14.48 -14.29 7.76
CA MET A 99 -15.53 -13.96 8.75
C MET A 99 -16.83 -13.50 8.07
N ALA A 100 -16.73 -12.68 7.02
CA ALA A 100 -17.87 -12.23 6.25
C ALA A 100 -18.58 -13.38 5.52
N PHE A 101 -17.82 -14.34 4.97
CA PHE A 101 -18.39 -15.54 4.35
C PHE A 101 -19.17 -16.39 5.37
N ARG A 102 -18.62 -16.63 6.56
CA ARG A 102 -19.29 -17.38 7.63
C ARG A 102 -20.56 -16.70 8.14
N GLY A 103 -20.60 -15.37 8.16
CA GLY A 103 -21.75 -14.59 8.61
C GLY A 103 -22.85 -14.44 7.55
N SER A 104 -22.50 -14.27 6.27
CA SER A 104 -23.44 -13.95 5.19
C SER A 104 -23.84 -15.13 4.30
N HIS A 105 -23.09 -16.24 4.33
CA HIS A 105 -23.22 -17.38 3.40
C HIS A 105 -23.26 -16.98 1.90
N SER A 106 -22.75 -15.80 1.56
CA SER A 106 -22.68 -15.31 0.19
C SER A 106 -21.51 -15.96 -0.55
N TRP A 107 -21.79 -16.69 -1.62
CA TRP A 107 -20.78 -17.33 -2.47
C TRP A 107 -19.73 -16.34 -3.02
N LEU A 108 -20.13 -15.08 -3.28
CA LEU A 108 -19.22 -14.01 -3.71
C LEU A 108 -18.19 -13.66 -2.63
N ALA A 109 -18.59 -13.66 -1.35
CA ALA A 109 -17.66 -13.43 -0.23
C ALA A 109 -16.62 -14.56 -0.11
N GLY A 110 -17.00 -15.79 -0.48
CA GLY A 110 -16.08 -16.93 -0.55
C GLY A 110 -15.05 -16.79 -1.68
N ILE A 111 -15.47 -16.28 -2.84
CA ILE A 111 -14.57 -16.00 -3.97
C ILE A 111 -13.57 -14.89 -3.63
N PHE A 112 -14.03 -13.79 -3.03
CA PHE A 112 -13.14 -12.72 -2.57
C PHE A 112 -12.15 -13.21 -1.51
N ALA A 113 -12.61 -14.02 -0.54
CA ALA A 113 -11.72 -14.63 0.45
C ALA A 113 -10.64 -15.53 -0.19
N GLY A 114 -11.01 -16.33 -1.20
CA GLY A 114 -10.06 -17.17 -1.92
C GLY A 114 -9.04 -16.37 -2.73
N TYR A 115 -9.49 -15.28 -3.38
CA TYR A 115 -8.61 -14.36 -4.09
C TYR A 115 -7.65 -13.64 -3.14
N ASP A 116 -8.15 -13.07 -2.04
CA ASP A 116 -7.34 -12.37 -1.04
C ASP A 116 -6.26 -13.30 -0.46
N ALA A 117 -6.62 -14.55 -0.15
CA ALA A 117 -5.68 -15.55 0.34
C ALA A 117 -4.61 -15.89 -0.71
N PHE A 118 -5.01 -16.09 -1.96
CA PHE A 118 -4.07 -16.37 -3.06
C PHE A 118 -3.13 -15.19 -3.31
N ALA A 119 -3.66 -13.96 -3.37
CA ALA A 119 -2.89 -12.74 -3.54
C ALA A 119 -1.88 -12.57 -2.39
N THR A 120 -2.30 -12.79 -1.15
CA THR A 120 -1.42 -12.73 0.03
C THR A 120 -0.26 -13.72 -0.07
N ILE A 121 -0.54 -14.97 -0.52
CA ILE A 121 0.50 -15.99 -0.70
C ILE A 121 1.47 -15.58 -1.81
N PHE A 122 0.96 -15.04 -2.92
CA PHE A 122 1.79 -14.61 -4.03
C PHE A 122 2.66 -13.40 -3.68
N ASP A 123 2.10 -12.41 -2.96
CA ASP A 123 2.83 -11.25 -2.47
C ASP A 123 3.92 -11.67 -1.47
N ALA A 124 3.59 -12.59 -0.55
CA ALA A 124 4.57 -13.14 0.38
C ALA A 124 5.68 -13.91 -0.32
N TRP A 125 5.35 -14.69 -1.35
CA TRP A 125 6.34 -15.42 -2.15
C TRP A 125 7.29 -14.46 -2.85
N THR A 126 6.76 -13.47 -3.59
CA THR A 126 7.55 -12.45 -4.29
C THR A 126 8.43 -11.65 -3.33
N TYR A 127 7.86 -11.27 -2.18
CA TYR A 127 8.61 -10.58 -1.13
C TYR A 127 9.80 -11.42 -0.65
N ILE A 128 9.60 -12.70 -0.36
CA ILE A 128 10.66 -13.60 0.13
C ILE A 128 11.71 -13.84 -0.96
N SER A 129 11.32 -14.06 -2.22
CA SER A 129 12.25 -14.33 -3.31
C SER A 129 13.17 -13.15 -3.59
N ASP A 130 12.63 -11.93 -3.51
CA ASP A 130 13.31 -10.72 -3.93
C ASP A 130 13.86 -9.91 -2.74
N PHE A 131 13.68 -10.41 -1.52
CA PHE A 131 14.18 -9.76 -0.29
C PHE A 131 15.69 -9.55 -0.35
N MET A 132 16.44 -10.61 -0.65
CA MET A 132 17.90 -10.58 -0.62
C MET A 132 18.51 -9.78 -1.76
N SER A 133 17.86 -9.71 -2.93
CA SER A 133 18.28 -8.82 -4.02
C SER A 133 18.04 -7.37 -3.62
N SER A 134 16.83 -7.05 -3.19
CA SER A 134 16.46 -5.69 -2.76
C SER A 134 17.34 -5.17 -1.62
N TRP A 135 17.68 -6.03 -0.65
CA TRP A 135 18.59 -5.68 0.43
C TRP A 135 20.02 -5.40 -0.06
N LYS A 136 20.51 -6.14 -1.05
CA LYS A 136 21.82 -5.89 -1.66
C LYS A 136 21.81 -4.57 -2.43
N ASP A 137 20.72 -4.26 -3.12
CA ASP A 137 20.59 -3.03 -3.90
C ASP A 137 20.56 -1.80 -2.98
N ILE A 138 19.87 -1.88 -1.84
CA ILE A 138 19.93 -0.85 -0.78
C ILE A 138 21.37 -0.63 -0.31
N ARG A 139 22.11 -1.69 0.03
CA ARG A 139 23.50 -1.54 0.50
C ARG A 139 24.39 -0.91 -0.55
N ARG A 140 24.29 -1.39 -1.80
CA ARG A 140 25.06 -0.83 -2.93
C ARG A 140 24.73 0.63 -3.18
N ALA A 141 23.46 1.01 -3.05
CA ALA A 141 23.04 2.38 -3.19
C ALA A 141 23.63 3.27 -2.09
N ILE A 142 23.58 2.84 -0.82
CA ILE A 142 24.17 3.59 0.31
C ILE A 142 25.68 3.75 0.16
N ASP A 143 26.37 2.70 -0.30
CA ASP A 143 27.83 2.73 -0.49
C ASP A 143 28.27 3.62 -1.67
N SER A 144 27.33 4.11 -2.47
CA SER A 144 27.62 4.96 -3.63
C SER A 144 27.91 6.41 -3.22
N SER A 145 28.87 7.04 -3.87
CA SER A 145 29.29 8.42 -3.58
C SER A 145 28.25 9.48 -3.91
N ASP A 146 27.27 9.15 -4.77
CA ASP A 146 26.20 10.04 -5.23
C ASP A 146 24.90 9.86 -4.43
N PHE A 147 24.90 9.04 -3.38
CA PHE A 147 23.72 8.79 -2.56
C PHE A 147 23.41 9.96 -1.62
N SER A 148 22.13 10.35 -1.56
CA SER A 148 21.65 11.43 -0.70
C SER A 148 20.58 10.92 0.26
N ILE A 149 20.95 10.74 1.53
CA ILE A 149 19.99 10.36 2.59
C ILE A 149 18.94 11.47 2.83
N LEU A 150 19.29 12.73 2.58
CA LEU A 150 18.36 13.85 2.74
C LEU A 150 17.24 13.74 1.71
N ASP A 151 17.57 13.45 0.46
CA ASP A 151 16.58 13.29 -0.62
C ASP A 151 15.63 12.14 -0.30
N VAL A 152 16.17 11.01 0.19
CA VAL A 152 15.36 9.86 0.66
C VAL A 152 14.34 10.29 1.72
N ILE A 153 14.80 10.97 2.78
CA ILE A 153 13.93 11.39 3.88
C ILE A 153 12.84 12.35 3.39
N VAL A 154 13.22 13.34 2.57
CA VAL A 154 12.28 14.33 2.04
C VAL A 154 11.24 13.67 1.14
N ILE A 155 11.66 12.75 0.27
CA ILE A 155 10.76 12.05 -0.65
C ILE A 155 9.78 11.16 0.11
N ILE A 156 10.26 10.35 1.05
CA ILE A 156 9.39 9.49 1.87
C ILE A 156 8.42 10.33 2.71
N ALA A 157 8.90 11.40 3.34
CA ALA A 157 8.05 12.27 4.15
C ALA A 157 6.97 12.97 3.30
N ALA A 158 7.34 13.49 2.13
CA ALA A 158 6.39 14.09 1.20
C ALA A 158 5.38 13.06 0.69
N ALA A 159 5.84 11.86 0.33
CA ALA A 159 5.00 10.78 -0.16
C ALA A 159 3.99 10.32 0.90
N LEU A 160 4.43 10.11 2.15
CA LEU A 160 3.55 9.80 3.26
C LEU A 160 2.59 10.95 3.56
N GLY A 161 3.03 12.20 3.48
CA GLY A 161 2.16 13.36 3.69
C GLY A 161 1.04 13.45 2.66
N ILE A 162 1.37 13.34 1.38
CA ILE A 162 0.40 13.33 0.27
C ILE A 162 -0.50 12.10 0.37
N GLY A 163 0.07 10.92 0.60
CA GLY A 163 -0.67 9.67 0.73
C GLY A 163 -1.64 9.69 1.92
N PHE A 164 -1.24 10.32 3.03
CA PHE A 164 -2.13 10.60 4.16
C PHE A 164 -3.30 11.47 3.74
N VAL A 165 -3.07 12.60 3.07
CA VAL A 165 -4.17 13.50 2.65
C VAL A 165 -5.17 12.76 1.75
N ILE A 166 -4.69 12.06 0.73
CA ILE A 166 -5.56 11.34 -0.22
C ILE A 166 -6.37 10.25 0.49
N SER A 167 -5.69 9.36 1.21
CA SER A 167 -6.35 8.26 1.93
C SER A 167 -7.30 8.76 3.02
N TYR A 168 -6.92 9.82 3.74
CA TYR A 168 -7.72 10.38 4.82
C TYR A 168 -9.01 11.04 4.32
N VAL A 169 -8.96 11.71 3.17
CA VAL A 169 -10.16 12.26 2.51
C VAL A 169 -11.12 11.12 2.15
N ALA A 170 -10.64 10.05 1.51
CA ALA A 170 -11.46 8.88 1.20
C ALA A 170 -12.06 8.25 2.47
N PHE A 171 -11.26 8.11 3.53
CA PHE A 171 -11.71 7.62 4.83
C PHE A 171 -12.79 8.50 5.46
N LYS A 172 -12.66 9.83 5.38
CA LYS A 172 -13.65 10.78 5.88
C LYS A 172 -14.97 10.71 5.12
N GLU A 173 -14.92 10.54 3.80
CA GLU A 173 -16.13 10.32 3.02
C GLU A 173 -16.79 8.98 3.36
N GLY A 174 -16.00 7.93 3.62
CA GLY A 174 -16.49 6.66 4.15
C GLY A 174 -17.23 6.82 5.48
N GLN A 175 -16.67 7.59 6.42
CA GLN A 175 -17.31 7.87 7.71
C GLN A 175 -18.67 8.56 7.54
N LYS A 176 -18.75 9.60 6.69
CA LYS A 176 -20.00 10.32 6.43
C LYS A 176 -21.06 9.44 5.78
N SER A 177 -20.64 8.53 4.89
CA SER A 177 -21.53 7.61 4.19
C SER A 177 -21.88 6.36 5.01
N SER A 178 -21.37 6.23 6.24
CA SER A 178 -21.63 5.07 7.07
C SER A 178 -23.12 5.01 7.47
N ARG A 179 -23.86 4.10 6.83
CA ARG A 179 -25.24 3.77 7.20
C ARG A 179 -25.34 2.99 8.51
N ILE A 180 -24.20 2.65 9.10
CA ILE A 180 -24.10 1.94 10.39
C ILE A 180 -24.29 2.93 11.56
N SER A 181 -24.19 4.24 11.31
CA SER A 181 -24.48 5.27 12.30
C SER A 181 -25.96 5.62 12.26
N TYR A 182 -26.80 4.89 13.00
CA TYR A 182 -28.05 5.35 13.65
C TYR A 182 -28.73 4.27 14.50
N TYR A 183 -28.01 3.27 15.02
CA TYR A 183 -28.55 2.38 16.04
C TYR A 183 -27.51 2.12 17.13
N TRP A 184 -27.69 2.86 18.22
CA TRP A 184 -27.07 2.77 19.56
C TRP A 184 -25.72 3.45 19.75
#